data_AF-A0A2M7N4I1-F1
#
_entry.id   AF-A0A2M7N4I1-F1
#
_cell.length_a   1.000
_cell.length_b   1.000
_cell.length_c   1.000
_cell.angle_alpha   90.00
_cell.angle_beta   90.00
_cell.angle_gamma   90.00
#
_symmetry.space_group_name_H-M   'P 1'
#
loop_
_entity.id
_entity.type
_entity.pdbx_description
1 polymer ?
#
loop_
_entity_poly.entity_id
_entity_poly.type
_entity_poly.pdbx_seq_one_letter_code
_entity_poly.pdbx_strand_id
1 'polypeptide(L)'
;MLSSKKIIVECKPDEILAKSLGLAKKEIAHQSNKGEVCNLLKKTKISLAMVDEDPNSSQPKYLSNYTLIENKHDVINLHSKSENKTILVLKPRLEEWILKRCKKSAVKPEKHFLPSNNVQLKDVINYPLVNFTNLLEELIKKNDDGLVYLKEQIGIVKSKRNKK
;
A
#
# COMPACT_ATOMS: atom_id res chain seq x y z
N MET A 1 -11.72 -19.12 5.51
CA MET A 1 -12.13 -17.83 6.13
C MET A 1 -11.46 -16.64 5.42
N LEU A 2 -12.01 -16.18 4.29
CA LEU A 2 -11.58 -14.95 3.60
C LEU A 2 -12.62 -13.81 3.70
N SER A 3 -13.79 -14.08 4.29
CA SER A 3 -14.93 -13.17 4.31
C SER A 3 -14.67 -11.85 5.06
N SER A 4 -13.81 -11.87 6.08
CA SER A 4 -13.44 -10.70 6.89
C SER A 4 -12.30 -9.86 6.31
N LYS A 5 -11.55 -10.39 5.33
CA LYS A 5 -10.41 -9.70 4.72
C LYS A 5 -10.92 -8.68 3.68
N LYS A 6 -10.30 -7.49 3.65
CA LYS A 6 -10.74 -6.33 2.87
C LYS A 6 -9.67 -5.81 1.90
N ILE A 7 -8.40 -6.09 2.18
CA ILE A 7 -7.28 -5.72 1.29
C ILE A 7 -6.26 -6.86 1.18
N ILE A 8 -5.58 -6.94 0.05
CA ILE A 8 -4.45 -7.85 -0.19
C ILE A 8 -3.15 -7.02 -0.34
N VAL A 9 -2.05 -7.46 0.28
CA VAL A 9 -0.74 -6.78 0.28
C VAL A 9 0.42 -7.76 0.09
N GLU A 10 1.61 -7.29 -0.29
CA GLU A 10 2.76 -8.09 -0.73
C GLU A 10 3.87 -8.28 0.32
N CYS A 11 4.03 -7.38 1.28
CA CYS A 11 5.12 -7.49 2.25
C CYS A 11 4.75 -7.02 3.66
N LYS A 12 5.70 -7.18 4.59
CA LYS A 12 5.52 -6.77 5.99
C LYS A 12 5.41 -5.24 6.11
N PRO A 13 6.27 -4.43 5.46
CA PRO A 13 6.06 -2.99 5.36
C PRO A 13 4.67 -2.59 4.85
N ASP A 14 4.14 -3.22 3.79
CA ASP A 14 2.79 -2.92 3.29
C ASP A 14 1.71 -3.21 4.31
N GLU A 15 1.84 -4.32 5.05
CA GLU A 15 0.90 -4.67 6.12
C GLU A 15 0.96 -3.65 7.25
N ILE A 16 2.16 -3.16 7.62
CA ILE A 16 2.32 -2.10 8.61
C ILE A 16 1.70 -0.79 8.12
N LEU A 17 1.94 -0.40 6.87
CA LEU A 17 1.30 0.76 6.26
C LEU A 17 -0.23 0.66 6.31
N ALA A 18 -0.79 -0.47 5.86
CA ALA A 18 -2.23 -0.71 5.90
C ALA A 18 -2.79 -0.62 7.34
N LYS A 19 -2.09 -1.16 8.34
CA LYS A 19 -2.47 -1.07 9.76
C LYS A 19 -2.45 0.37 10.26
N SER A 20 -1.39 1.13 9.99
CA SER A 20 -1.27 2.54 10.39
C SER A 20 -2.37 3.41 9.77
N LEU A 21 -2.91 3.04 8.62
CA LEU A 21 -4.08 3.70 8.01
C LEU A 21 -5.43 3.27 8.60
N GLY A 22 -5.44 2.40 9.60
CA GLY A 22 -6.63 2.04 10.39
C GLY A 22 -7.27 0.69 10.03
N LEU A 23 -6.55 -0.21 9.35
CA LEU A 23 -7.02 -1.57 9.09
C LEU A 23 -6.59 -2.52 10.21
N ALA A 24 -7.52 -3.34 10.70
CA ALA A 24 -7.18 -4.42 11.63
C ALA A 24 -6.44 -5.55 10.89
N LYS A 25 -5.57 -6.29 11.58
CA LYS A 25 -4.84 -7.46 11.01
C LYS A 25 -5.78 -8.46 10.32
N LYS A 26 -6.98 -8.68 10.87
CA LYS A 26 -8.01 -9.57 10.30
C LYS A 26 -8.60 -9.08 8.97
N GLU A 27 -8.45 -7.79 8.65
CA GLU A 27 -8.88 -7.18 7.40
C GLU A 27 -7.80 -7.27 6.30
N ILE A 28 -6.60 -7.77 6.61
CA ILE A 28 -5.45 -7.76 5.70
C ILE A 28 -5.09 -9.20 5.26
N ALA A 29 -4.96 -9.39 3.95
CA ALA A 29 -4.45 -10.60 3.31
C ALA A 29 -3.02 -10.36 2.83
N HIS A 30 -2.05 -10.71 3.67
CA HIS A 30 -0.65 -10.71 3.27
C HIS A 30 -0.38 -11.87 2.29
N GLN A 31 0.37 -11.60 1.21
CA GLN A 31 0.88 -12.56 0.23
C GLN A 31 2.39 -12.38 0.08
N SER A 32 3.09 -13.31 -0.56
CA SER A 32 4.56 -13.32 -0.62
C SER A 32 5.17 -12.50 -1.77
N ASN A 33 4.38 -12.18 -2.79
CA ASN A 33 4.79 -11.38 -3.94
C ASN A 33 3.57 -10.83 -4.69
N LYS A 34 3.81 -9.86 -5.57
CA LYS A 34 2.82 -9.20 -6.44
C LYS A 34 2.00 -10.15 -7.30
N GLY A 35 2.62 -11.24 -7.78
CA GLY A 35 1.96 -12.29 -8.55
C GLY A 35 0.89 -13.00 -7.71
N GLU A 36 1.23 -13.38 -6.48
CA GLU A 36 0.31 -13.99 -5.52
C GLU A 36 -0.78 -13.01 -5.06
N VAL A 37 -0.46 -11.72 -4.91
CA VAL A 37 -1.49 -10.68 -4.70
C VAL A 37 -2.50 -10.69 -5.84
N CYS A 38 -2.05 -10.66 -7.10
CA CYS A 38 -2.93 -10.68 -8.28
C CYS A 38 -3.73 -11.99 -8.38
N ASN A 39 -3.09 -13.14 -8.12
CA ASN A 39 -3.73 -14.46 -8.15
C ASN A 39 -4.85 -14.56 -7.10
N LEU A 40 -4.59 -14.10 -5.87
CA LEU A 40 -5.60 -14.09 -4.81
C LEU A 40 -6.70 -13.05 -5.09
N LEU A 41 -6.34 -11.88 -5.61
CA LEU A 41 -7.31 -10.85 -6.00
C LEU A 41 -8.27 -11.40 -7.06
N LYS A 42 -7.76 -12.12 -8.06
CA LYS A 42 -8.56 -12.77 -9.10
C LYS A 42 -9.55 -13.80 -8.54
N LYS A 43 -9.11 -14.65 -7.60
CA LYS A 43 -9.86 -15.81 -7.09
C LYS A 43 -10.85 -15.49 -5.97
N THR A 44 -10.83 -14.29 -5.40
CA THR A 44 -11.61 -13.96 -4.20
C THR A 44 -12.63 -12.85 -4.42
N LYS A 45 -13.54 -12.67 -3.45
CA LYS A 45 -14.45 -11.52 -3.36
C LYS A 45 -13.79 -10.28 -2.74
N ILE A 46 -12.48 -10.30 -2.52
CA ILE A 46 -11.74 -9.12 -2.06
C ILE A 46 -11.59 -8.20 -3.28
N SER A 47 -11.87 -6.91 -3.10
CA SER A 47 -11.95 -5.95 -4.21
C SER A 47 -10.83 -4.91 -4.20
N LEU A 48 -9.88 -5.03 -3.26
CA LEU A 48 -8.78 -4.09 -3.09
C LEU A 48 -7.47 -4.84 -2.89
N ALA A 49 -6.45 -4.41 -3.61
CA ALA A 49 -5.06 -4.76 -3.35
C ALA A 49 -4.18 -3.50 -3.31
N MET A 50 -3.07 -3.60 -2.59
CA MET A 50 -1.99 -2.62 -2.61
C MET A 50 -0.69 -3.35 -2.91
N VAL A 51 0.07 -2.84 -3.87
CA VAL A 51 1.33 -3.42 -4.33
C VAL A 51 2.32 -2.31 -4.63
N ASP A 52 3.59 -2.66 -4.70
CA ASP A 52 4.62 -1.78 -5.21
C ASP A 52 4.78 -1.96 -6.73
N GLU A 53 5.13 -0.87 -7.43
CA GLU A 53 5.44 -0.96 -8.86
C GLU A 53 6.66 -1.88 -9.06
N ASP A 54 7.73 -1.65 -8.31
CA ASP A 54 9.06 -2.24 -8.49
C ASP A 54 9.46 -2.34 -9.98
N PRO A 55 10.05 -1.28 -10.56
CA PRO A 55 10.28 -1.19 -12.01
C PRO A 55 11.21 -2.26 -12.57
N ASN A 56 12.01 -2.91 -11.71
CA ASN A 56 12.94 -3.97 -12.12
C ASN A 56 12.32 -5.38 -12.07
N SER A 57 11.05 -5.49 -11.68
CA SER A 57 10.32 -6.75 -11.58
C SER A 57 9.40 -6.98 -12.79
N SER A 58 9.16 -8.23 -13.14
CA SER A 58 8.14 -8.58 -14.13
C SER A 58 6.76 -8.17 -13.62
N GLN A 59 6.01 -7.46 -14.47
CA GLN A 59 4.67 -7.00 -14.12
C GLN A 59 3.64 -8.09 -14.46
N PRO A 60 2.73 -8.46 -13.54
CA PRO A 60 1.71 -9.46 -13.82
C PRO A 60 0.82 -9.03 -14.99
N LYS A 61 0.60 -9.92 -15.96
CA LYS A 61 -0.35 -9.70 -17.07
C LYS A 61 -1.75 -9.31 -16.58
N TYR A 62 -2.13 -9.74 -15.37
CA TYR A 62 -3.42 -9.40 -14.77
C TYR A 62 -3.64 -7.88 -14.65
N LEU A 63 -2.57 -7.07 -14.51
CA LEU A 63 -2.67 -5.61 -14.45
C LEU A 63 -3.16 -4.99 -15.77
N SER A 64 -2.98 -5.65 -16.92
CA SER A 64 -3.45 -5.12 -18.22
C SER A 64 -4.98 -5.08 -18.33
N ASN A 65 -5.70 -5.77 -17.45
CA ASN A 65 -7.16 -5.75 -17.40
C ASN A 65 -7.70 -4.52 -16.65
N TYR A 66 -6.82 -3.69 -16.08
CA TYR A 66 -7.20 -2.53 -15.29
C TYR A 66 -6.95 -1.24 -16.06
N THR A 67 -7.80 -0.26 -15.79
CA THR A 67 -7.70 1.09 -16.34
C THR A 67 -7.16 2.05 -15.29
N LEU A 68 -6.31 2.97 -15.71
CA LEU A 68 -5.86 4.08 -14.87
C LEU A 68 -7.05 4.98 -14.55
N ILE A 69 -7.38 5.11 -13.27
CA ILE A 69 -8.38 6.06 -12.78
C ILE A 69 -7.72 7.36 -12.37
N GLU A 70 -6.61 7.28 -11.63
CA GLU A 70 -5.92 8.44 -11.10
C GLU A 70 -4.45 8.10 -10.83
N ASN A 71 -3.57 9.09 -10.98
CA ASN A 71 -2.21 9.03 -10.49
C ASN A 71 -1.97 10.27 -9.63
N LYS A 72 -1.91 10.08 -8.31
CA LYS A 72 -1.82 11.18 -7.35
C LYS A 72 -0.89 10.80 -6.20
N HIS A 73 -0.06 11.75 -5.76
CA HIS A 73 0.91 11.54 -4.68
C HIS A 73 1.83 10.33 -4.86
N ASP A 74 2.21 10.03 -6.11
CA ASP A 74 3.00 8.84 -6.48
C ASP A 74 2.27 7.51 -6.18
N VAL A 75 0.93 7.52 -6.16
CA VAL A 75 0.07 6.34 -6.03
C VAL A 75 -0.81 6.24 -7.28
N ILE A 76 -0.70 5.13 -8.01
CA ILE A 76 -1.56 4.83 -9.14
C ILE A 76 -2.80 4.09 -8.64
N ASN A 77 -3.98 4.62 -8.97
CA ASN A 77 -5.26 3.95 -8.77
C ASN A 77 -5.69 3.26 -10.06
N LEU A 78 -5.64 1.93 -10.07
CA LEU A 78 -6.07 1.09 -11.17
C LEU A 78 -7.42 0.46 -10.84
N HIS A 79 -8.37 0.47 -11.78
CA HIS A 79 -9.67 -0.16 -11.60
C HIS A 79 -10.09 -1.04 -12.78
N SER A 80 -10.59 -2.23 -12.47
CA SER A 80 -11.26 -3.11 -13.41
C SER A 80 -12.77 -2.99 -13.21
N LYS A 81 -13.47 -2.43 -14.21
CA LYS A 81 -14.93 -2.30 -14.20
C LYS A 81 -15.63 -3.66 -14.26
N SER A 82 -15.09 -4.59 -15.05
CA SER A 82 -15.67 -5.92 -15.25
C SER A 82 -15.62 -6.77 -13.97
N GLU A 83 -14.52 -6.68 -13.23
CA GLU A 83 -14.37 -7.43 -11.97
C GLU A 83 -14.80 -6.61 -10.74
N ASN A 84 -15.01 -5.30 -10.90
CA ASN A 84 -15.23 -4.33 -9.83
C ASN A 84 -14.13 -4.42 -8.74
N LYS A 85 -12.87 -4.38 -9.19
CA LYS A 85 -11.68 -4.48 -8.32
C LYS A 85 -10.76 -3.29 -8.54
N THR A 86 -10.05 -2.91 -7.48
CA THR A 86 -9.10 -1.80 -7.47
C THR A 86 -7.75 -2.28 -6.99
N ILE A 87 -6.69 -1.78 -7.64
CA ILE A 87 -5.30 -1.98 -7.25
C ILE A 87 -4.67 -0.60 -7.04
N LEU A 88 -4.13 -0.38 -5.84
CA LEU A 88 -3.34 0.80 -5.51
C LEU A 88 -1.86 0.44 -5.67
N VAL A 89 -1.16 1.11 -6.58
CA VAL A 89 0.26 0.85 -6.85
C VAL A 89 1.09 2.00 -6.30
N LEU A 90 1.96 1.74 -5.33
CA LEU A 90 2.91 2.73 -4.80
C LEU A 90 4.11 2.85 -5.75
N LYS A 91 4.52 4.09 -6.06
CA LYS A 91 5.65 4.35 -6.96
C LYS A 91 6.86 4.99 -6.27
N PRO A 92 8.08 4.62 -6.70
CA PRO A 92 8.40 3.41 -7.48
C PRO A 92 8.42 2.13 -6.63
N ARG A 93 8.72 2.27 -5.34
CA ARG A 93 8.67 1.24 -4.29
C ARG A 93 8.21 1.90 -2.99
N LEU A 94 7.71 1.12 -2.03
CA LEU A 94 7.25 1.65 -0.74
C LEU A 94 8.33 2.49 -0.04
N GLU A 95 9.58 2.04 -0.01
CA GLU A 95 10.65 2.75 0.70
C GLU A 95 10.91 4.13 0.12
N GLU A 96 11.01 4.20 -1.20
CA GLU A 96 11.23 5.46 -1.92
C GLU A 96 10.02 6.39 -1.80
N TRP A 97 8.82 5.82 -1.85
CA TRP A 97 7.58 6.54 -1.66
C TRP A 97 7.52 7.19 -0.27
N ILE A 98 7.85 6.43 0.78
CA ILE A 98 7.91 6.90 2.16
C ILE A 98 8.97 7.99 2.34
N LEU A 99 10.17 7.84 1.77
CA LEU A 99 11.20 8.87 1.86
C LEU A 99 10.79 10.18 1.17
N LYS A 100 10.08 10.10 0.03
CA LYS A 100 9.45 11.27 -0.59
C LYS A 100 8.42 11.93 0.34
N ARG A 101 7.59 11.15 1.04
CA ARG A 101 6.62 11.69 2.02
C ARG A 101 7.30 12.36 3.19
N CYS A 102 8.36 11.76 3.74
CA CYS A 102 9.20 12.35 4.77
C CYS A 102 9.73 13.72 4.36
N LYS A 103 10.27 13.82 3.14
CA LYS A 103 10.78 15.09 2.59
C LYS A 103 9.68 16.16 2.50
N LYS A 104 8.50 15.81 1.97
CA LYS A 104 7.37 16.75 1.83
C LYS A 104 6.84 17.24 3.17
N SER A 105 6.79 16.35 4.16
CA SER A 105 6.27 16.63 5.49
C SER A 105 7.33 17.15 6.48
N ALA A 106 8.55 17.41 6.01
CA ALA A 106 9.71 17.81 6.81
C ALA A 106 9.99 16.88 8.02
N VAL A 107 9.69 15.58 7.85
CA VAL A 107 9.97 14.52 8.83
C VAL A 107 11.30 13.89 8.48
N LYS A 108 12.15 13.66 9.48
CA LYS A 108 13.46 13.02 9.31
C LYS A 108 13.37 11.54 9.71
N PRO A 109 13.57 10.57 8.78
CA PRO A 109 13.55 9.14 9.10
C PRO A 109 14.48 8.75 10.26
N GLU A 110 15.60 9.45 10.39
CA GLU A 110 16.63 9.19 11.39
C GLU A 110 16.14 9.41 12.82
N LYS A 111 15.14 10.29 13.02
CA LYS A 111 14.47 10.47 14.33
C LYS A 111 13.77 9.19 14.80
N HIS A 112 13.44 8.31 13.86
CA HIS A 112 12.82 7.02 14.09
C HIS A 112 13.81 5.87 13.91
N PHE A 113 15.11 6.13 13.90
CA PHE A 113 16.15 5.11 13.68
C PHE A 113 16.00 4.37 12.34
N LEU A 114 15.56 5.09 11.30
CA LEU A 114 15.53 4.62 9.92
C LEU A 114 16.47 5.47 9.06
N PRO A 115 17.17 4.87 8.08
CA PRO A 115 18.02 5.62 7.17
C PRO A 115 17.18 6.47 6.21
N SER A 116 17.73 7.62 5.80
CA SER A 116 17.14 8.49 4.76
C SER A 116 17.58 8.12 3.33
N ASN A 117 18.38 7.07 3.18
CA ASN A 117 18.85 6.56 1.90
C ASN A 117 18.00 5.38 1.43
N ASN A 118 17.54 5.40 0.17
CA ASN A 118 16.68 4.36 -0.42
C ASN A 118 17.28 2.95 -0.32
N VAL A 119 18.57 2.78 -0.62
CA VAL A 119 19.25 1.47 -0.64
C VAL A 119 19.29 0.89 0.77
N GLN A 120 19.77 1.69 1.73
CA GLN A 120 19.84 1.27 3.12
C GLN A 120 18.44 1.02 3.70
N LEU A 121 17.45 1.85 3.36
CA LEU A 121 16.09 1.69 3.87
C LEU A 121 15.49 0.37 3.39
N LYS A 122 15.67 0.03 2.10
CA LYS A 122 15.21 -1.24 1.54
C LYS A 122 15.79 -2.45 2.28
N ASP A 123 17.07 -2.39 2.63
CA ASP A 123 17.75 -3.50 3.31
C ASP A 123 17.24 -3.68 4.75
N VAL A 124 16.89 -2.58 5.43
CA VAL A 124 16.52 -2.64 6.85
C VAL A 124 15.02 -2.70 7.07
N ILE A 125 14.16 -2.04 6.31
CA ILE A 125 12.75 -1.73 6.65
C ILE A 125 11.90 -2.96 7.02
N ASN A 126 12.28 -4.15 6.54
CA ASN A 126 11.61 -5.41 6.85
C ASN A 126 11.84 -5.91 8.29
N TYR A 127 12.82 -5.37 9.03
CA TYR A 127 13.21 -5.82 10.36
C TYR A 127 12.76 -4.88 11.51
N PRO A 128 12.99 -3.54 11.47
CA PRO A 128 12.61 -2.63 12.53
C PRO A 128 11.18 -2.12 12.30
N LEU A 129 10.20 -3.04 12.31
CA LEU A 129 8.80 -2.70 12.01
C LEU A 129 8.21 -1.68 13.01
N VAL A 130 8.71 -1.65 14.25
CA VAL A 130 8.33 -0.64 15.25
C VAL A 130 8.79 0.75 14.83
N ASN A 131 10.03 0.88 14.36
CA ASN A 131 10.58 2.13 13.86
C ASN A 131 9.80 2.65 12.65
N PHE A 132 9.45 1.74 11.74
CA PHE A 132 8.61 2.09 10.59
C PHE A 132 7.19 2.51 11.01
N THR A 133 6.61 1.85 12.01
CA THR A 133 5.32 2.25 12.58
C THR A 133 5.39 3.67 13.17
N ASN A 134 6.41 3.98 13.97
CA ASN A 134 6.61 5.29 14.57
C ASN A 134 6.77 6.41 13.51
N LEU A 135 7.50 6.13 12.42
CA LEU A 135 7.64 7.05 11.31
C LEU A 135 6.28 7.35 10.64
N LEU A 136 5.50 6.31 10.37
CA LEU A 136 4.16 6.46 9.80
C LEU A 136 3.23 7.25 10.72
N GLU A 137 3.30 7.03 12.03
CA GLU A 137 2.52 7.80 13.00
C GLU A 137 2.87 9.30 12.98
N GLU A 138 4.15 9.66 12.88
CA GLU A 138 4.54 11.07 12.74
C GLU A 138 4.01 11.67 11.44
N LEU A 139 4.13 10.97 10.31
CA LEU A 139 3.60 11.44 9.02
C LEU A 139 2.07 11.60 9.05
N ILE A 140 1.36 10.68 9.69
CA ILE A 140 -0.10 10.78 9.89
C ILE A 140 -0.43 11.99 10.77
N LYS A 141 0.30 12.22 11.87
CA LYS A 141 0.11 13.41 12.73
C LYS A 141 0.37 14.72 11.98
N LYS A 142 1.26 14.70 10.98
CA LYS A 142 1.55 15.83 10.09
C LYS A 142 0.52 16.02 8.97
N ASN A 143 -0.49 15.15 8.86
CA ASN A 143 -1.45 15.11 7.77
C ASN A 143 -0.77 15.04 6.39
N ASP A 144 0.21 14.14 6.25
CA ASP A 144 0.86 13.90 4.96
C ASP A 144 -0.17 13.59 3.86
N ASP A 145 -0.07 14.32 2.75
CA ASP A 145 -1.04 14.31 1.66
C ASP A 145 -1.21 12.93 1.00
N GLY A 146 -0.12 12.18 0.88
CA GLY A 146 -0.11 10.85 0.28
C GLY A 146 -0.74 9.80 1.19
N LEU A 147 -0.46 9.87 2.49
CA LEU A 147 -1.10 8.96 3.46
C LEU A 147 -2.59 9.25 3.64
N VAL A 148 -3.00 10.52 3.65
CA VAL A 148 -4.41 10.92 3.66
C VAL A 148 -5.12 10.36 2.43
N TYR A 149 -4.57 10.60 1.23
CA TYR A 149 -5.13 10.08 -0.01
C TYR A 149 -5.24 8.55 0.00
N LEU A 150 -4.18 7.84 0.44
CA LEU A 150 -4.19 6.38 0.48
C LEU A 150 -5.27 5.84 1.43
N LYS A 151 -5.45 6.48 2.59
CA LYS A 151 -6.52 6.16 3.55
C LYS A 151 -7.91 6.36 2.95
N GLU A 152 -8.13 7.45 2.23
CA GLU A 152 -9.39 7.75 1.55
C GLU A 152 -9.71 6.70 0.48
N GLN A 153 -8.75 6.32 -0.35
CA GLN A 153 -8.95 5.29 -1.38
C GLN A 153 -9.31 3.93 -0.77
N ILE A 154 -8.64 3.54 0.32
CA ILE A 154 -8.99 2.34 1.10
C ILE A 154 -10.42 2.46 1.65
N GLY A 155 -10.80 3.62 2.18
CA GLY A 155 -12.14 3.89 2.71
C GLY A 155 -13.26 3.83 1.66
N ILE A 156 -13.06 4.42 0.48
CA ILE A 156 -14.03 4.46 -0.62
C ILE A 156 -14.41 3.03 -1.04
N VAL A 157 -13.42 2.15 -1.20
CA VAL A 157 -13.65 0.77 -1.60
C VAL A 157 -14.42 -0.01 -0.51
N LYS A 158 -14.19 0.29 0.77
CA LYS A 158 -14.99 -0.28 1.88
C LYS A 158 -16.45 0.16 1.81
N SER A 159 -16.73 1.44 1.54
CA SER A 159 -18.09 1.99 1.49
C SER A 159 -18.92 1.45 0.32
N LYS A 160 -18.31 1.20 -0.84
CA LYS A 160 -18.99 0.56 -1.98
C LYS A 160 -19.47 -0.86 -1.67
N ARG A 161 -18.85 -1.55 -0.72
CA ARG A 161 -19.23 -2.92 -0.30
C ARG A 161 -20.43 -2.96 0.63
N ASN A 162 -20.61 -1.94 1.47
CA ASN A 162 -21.71 -1.89 2.45
C ASN A 162 -23.06 -1.45 1.83
N LYS A 163 -23.07 -1.03 0.56
CA LYS A 163 -24.28 -0.66 -0.20
C LYS A 163 -24.89 -1.82 -1.00
N LYS A 164 -24.55 -3.07 -0.66
CA LYS A 164 -25.10 -4.28 -1.28
C LYS A 164 -25.73 -5.17 -0.23
#